data_AF-A0A939CRD5-F1
#
_entry.id   AF-A0A939CRD5-F1
#
_cell.length_a   1.000
_cell.length_b   1.000
_cell.length_c   1.000
_cell.angle_alpha   90.00
_cell.angle_beta   90.00
_cell.angle_gamma   90.00
#
_symmetry.space_group_name_H-M   'P 1'
#
loop_
_entity.id
_entity.type
_entity.pdbx_description
1 polymer ?
#
loop_
_entity_poly.entity_id
_entity_poly.type
_entity_poly.pdbx_seq_one_letter_code
_entity_poly.pdbx_strand_id
1 'polypeptide(L)'
;MQNQNLSSQWLSRAEGSTMGKALRDRVPRSSHEEWKPAPNRPDCVALLEESNQGRLLELVPIRYGRMLASPFAFLRGAAFDARSQRYLPGLDKRR
;
A
#
# COMPACT_ATOMS: atom_id res chain seq x y z
N MET A 1 -2.80 18.79 22.58
CA MET A 1 -3.92 18.29 21.75
C MET A 1 -4.16 16.84 22.15
N GLN A 2 -5.18 16.57 22.97
CA GLN A 2 -5.42 15.23 23.53
C GLN A 2 -5.84 14.25 22.44
N ASN A 3 -5.03 13.21 22.23
CA ASN A 3 -5.37 12.05 21.42
C ASN A 3 -6.19 11.11 22.31
N GLN A 4 -7.49 11.38 22.43
CA GLN A 4 -8.43 10.58 23.22
C GLN A 4 -8.73 9.27 22.48
N ASN A 5 -8.17 8.19 23.00
CA ASN A 5 -8.71 6.82 23.01
C ASN A 5 -9.65 6.42 21.84
N LEU A 6 -9.08 5.78 20.81
CA LEU A 6 -9.84 4.92 19.89
C LEU A 6 -10.12 3.57 20.56
N SER A 7 -10.69 3.59 21.77
CA SER A 7 -11.13 2.38 22.45
C SER A 7 -12.39 1.84 21.77
N SER A 8 -12.18 0.91 20.83
CA SER A 8 -12.97 -0.31 20.64
C SER A 8 -14.50 -0.18 20.65
N GLN A 9 -15.06 0.68 19.79
CA GLN A 9 -16.46 0.59 19.42
C GLN A 9 -16.60 0.86 17.92
N TRP A 10 -17.11 -0.14 17.18
CA TRP A 10 -17.33 0.00 15.75
C TRP A 10 -18.46 1.00 15.52
N LEU A 11 -18.18 2.10 14.83
CA LEU A 11 -19.18 3.08 14.44
C LEU A 11 -20.21 2.45 13.48
N SER A 12 -21.47 2.85 13.58
CA SER A 12 -22.43 2.56 12.51
C SER A 12 -21.97 3.20 11.20
N ARG A 13 -22.46 2.72 10.04
CA ARG A 13 -22.08 3.29 8.73
C ARG A 13 -22.38 4.79 8.65
N ALA A 14 -23.49 5.23 9.22
CA ALA A 14 -23.91 6.63 9.21
C ALA A 14 -22.95 7.49 10.04
N GLU A 15 -22.64 7.06 11.26
CA GLU A 15 -21.69 7.76 12.15
C GLU A 15 -20.29 7.80 11.53
N GLY A 16 -19.82 6.69 10.97
CA GLY A 16 -18.53 6.62 10.29
C GLY A 16 -18.46 7.53 9.06
N SER A 17 -19.54 7.61 8.26
CA SER A 17 -19.63 8.51 7.12
C SER A 17 -19.58 9.98 7.55
N THR A 18 -20.33 10.35 8.58
CA THR A 18 -20.34 11.72 9.14
C THR A 18 -18.99 12.10 9.72
N MET A 19 -18.38 11.21 10.51
CA MET A 19 -17.04 11.43 11.07
C MET A 19 -15.99 11.57 9.96
N GLY A 20 -16.04 10.74 8.92
CA GLY A 20 -15.18 10.82 7.75
C GLY A 20 -15.35 12.12 6.95
N LYS A 21 -16.57 12.68 6.90
CA LYS A 21 -16.82 13.99 6.29
C LYS A 21 -16.21 15.12 7.14
N ALA A 22 -16.43 15.11 8.46
CA ALA A 22 -15.89 16.12 9.38
C ALA A 22 -14.35 16.14 9.42
N LEU A 23 -13.69 15.01 9.15
CA LEU A 23 -12.23 14.95 9.03
C LEU A 23 -11.66 15.83 7.90
N ARG A 24 -12.46 16.17 6.88
CA ARG A 24 -12.02 16.97 5.74
C ARG A 24 -11.73 18.42 6.10
N ASP A 25 -12.31 18.93 7.20
CA ASP A 25 -12.02 20.27 7.70
C ASP A 25 -10.58 20.39 8.21
N ARG A 26 -10.02 19.26 8.70
CA ARG A 26 -8.63 19.18 9.18
C ARG A 26 -7.66 18.73 8.10
N VAL A 27 -8.09 17.81 7.23
CA VAL A 27 -7.28 17.26 6.13
C VAL A 27 -8.08 17.37 4.83
N PRO A 28 -8.01 18.52 4.13
CA PRO A 28 -8.72 18.73 2.87
C PRO A 28 -8.28 17.74 1.79
N ARG A 29 -9.16 17.43 0.83
CA ARG A 29 -8.80 16.50 -0.27
C ARG A 29 -7.60 16.99 -1.10
N SER A 30 -7.50 18.30 -1.32
CA SER A 30 -6.39 18.92 -2.04
C SER A 30 -5.05 18.73 -1.33
N SER A 31 -5.01 18.59 -0.01
CA SER A 31 -3.73 18.35 0.68
C SER A 31 -3.09 17.00 0.35
N HIS A 32 -3.84 16.07 -0.28
CA HIS A 32 -3.31 14.79 -0.76
C HIS A 32 -2.73 14.87 -2.17
N GLU A 33 -2.84 16.01 -2.87
CA GLU A 33 -2.30 16.17 -4.22
C GLU A 33 -0.77 16.24 -4.23
N GLU A 34 -0.17 16.79 -3.16
CA GLU A 34 1.27 16.92 -3.05
C GLU A 34 1.90 15.57 -2.76
N TRP A 35 2.47 14.97 -3.80
CA TRP A 35 3.20 13.71 -3.67
C TRP A 35 4.68 13.97 -3.41
N LYS A 36 5.13 13.69 -2.18
CA LYS A 36 6.55 13.72 -1.79
C LYS A 36 7.02 12.30 -1.44
N PRO A 37 7.72 11.59 -2.35
CA PRO A 37 8.24 10.27 -2.03
C PRO A 37 9.31 10.35 -0.95
N ALA A 38 9.35 9.37 -0.05
CA ALA A 38 10.45 9.25 0.91
C ALA A 38 11.79 9.07 0.15
N PRO A 39 12.90 9.68 0.60
CA PRO A 39 14.19 9.60 -0.10
C PRO A 39 14.70 8.17 -0.34
N ASN A 40 14.30 7.23 0.52
CA ASN A 40 14.67 5.82 0.48
C ASN A 40 13.55 4.90 -0.02
N ARG A 41 12.55 5.45 -0.73
CA ARG A 41 11.49 4.64 -1.34
C ARG A 41 12.11 3.72 -2.40
N PRO A 42 11.89 2.39 -2.34
CA PRO A 42 12.38 1.48 -3.36
C PRO A 42 11.75 1.76 -4.73
N ASP A 43 12.51 1.49 -5.78
CA ASP A 43 11.99 1.59 -7.14
C ASP A 43 10.87 0.55 -7.38
N CYS A 44 9.79 1.01 -7.99
CA CYS A 44 8.61 0.19 -8.26
C CYS A 44 8.90 -0.94 -9.25
N VAL A 45 9.78 -0.71 -10.23
CA VAL A 45 10.14 -1.73 -11.23
C VAL A 45 11.07 -2.77 -10.62
N ALA A 46 12.08 -2.34 -9.86
CA ALA A 46 12.95 -3.25 -9.11
C ALA A 46 12.17 -4.19 -8.17
N LEU A 47 11.17 -3.67 -7.44
CA LEU A 47 10.29 -4.49 -6.60
C LEU A 47 9.46 -5.50 -7.42
N LEU A 48 9.04 -5.11 -8.62
CA LEU A 48 8.30 -5.98 -9.52
C LEU A 48 9.18 -7.10 -10.10
N GLU A 49 10.44 -6.80 -10.39
CA GLU A 49 11.45 -7.79 -10.80
C GLU A 49 11.77 -8.76 -9.67
N GLU A 50 11.97 -8.28 -8.44
CA GLU A 50 12.17 -9.13 -7.26
C GLU A 50 10.97 -10.08 -7.06
N SER A 51 9.75 -9.58 -7.26
CA SER A 51 8.51 -10.37 -7.21
C SER A 51 8.44 -11.50 -8.27
N ASN A 52 9.30 -11.50 -9.29
CA ASN A 52 9.39 -12.57 -10.27
C ASN A 52 10.31 -13.72 -9.86
N GLN A 53 11.09 -13.59 -8.79
CA GLN A 53 11.93 -14.68 -8.30
C GLN A 53 11.08 -15.92 -7.98
N GLY A 54 11.48 -17.08 -8.48
CA GLY A 54 10.74 -18.34 -8.33
C GLY A 54 9.54 -18.53 -9.26
N ARG A 55 9.25 -17.58 -10.17
CA ARG A 55 8.20 -17.74 -11.19
C ARG A 55 8.74 -18.42 -12.45
N LEU A 56 7.83 -19.04 -13.21
CA LEU A 56 8.12 -19.54 -14.56
C LEU A 56 8.42 -18.37 -15.50
N LEU A 57 9.63 -18.34 -16.06
CA LEU A 57 10.14 -17.24 -16.87
C LEU A 57 9.27 -16.98 -18.11
N GLU A 58 8.73 -18.02 -18.73
CA GLU A 58 7.84 -17.92 -19.90
C GLU A 58 6.52 -17.19 -19.62
N LEU A 59 6.07 -17.15 -18.35
CA LEU A 59 4.82 -16.50 -17.94
C LEU A 59 5.03 -15.05 -17.46
N VAL A 60 6.28 -14.64 -17.21
CA VAL A 60 6.60 -13.27 -16.79
C VAL A 60 6.15 -12.23 -17.83
N PRO A 61 6.37 -12.41 -19.15
CA PRO A 61 5.87 -11.48 -20.16
C PRO A 61 4.34 -11.35 -20.16
N ILE A 62 3.61 -12.46 -19.94
CA ILE A 62 2.14 -12.44 -19.87
C ILE A 62 1.67 -11.64 -18.65
N ARG A 63 2.35 -11.79 -17.50
CA ARG A 63 2.09 -10.99 -16.30
C ARG A 63 2.23 -9.50 -16.60
N TYR A 64 3.36 -9.11 -17.21
CA TYR A 64 3.63 -7.71 -17.55
C TYR A 64 2.62 -7.17 -18.57
N GLY A 65 2.29 -7.93 -19.61
CA GLY A 65 1.27 -7.53 -20.58
C GLY A 65 -0.09 -7.24 -19.94
N ARG A 66 -0.51 -8.05 -18.96
CA ARG A 66 -1.77 -7.81 -18.23
C ARG A 66 -1.70 -6.59 -17.30
N MET A 67 -0.53 -6.33 -16.71
CA MET A 67 -0.31 -5.17 -15.83
C MET A 67 -0.25 -3.85 -16.60
N LEU A 68 0.27 -3.86 -17.84
CA LEU A 68 0.38 -2.69 -18.70
C LEU A 68 -0.96 -2.17 -19.23
N ALA A 69 -2.05 -2.93 -19.06
CA ALA A 69 -3.38 -2.56 -19.56
C ALA A 69 -3.92 -1.24 -18.95
N SER A 70 -3.57 -0.92 -17.69
CA SER A 70 -3.93 0.35 -17.05
C SER A 70 -3.13 0.57 -15.75
N PRO A 71 -3.04 1.80 -15.23
CA PRO A 71 -2.44 2.06 -13.92
C PRO A 71 -3.09 1.25 -12.78
N PHE A 72 -4.41 1.03 -12.85
CA PHE A 72 -5.11 0.19 -11.86
C PHE A 72 -4.74 -1.29 -12.00
N ALA A 73 -4.57 -1.80 -13.23
CA ALA A 73 -4.10 -3.16 -13.47
C ALA A 73 -2.66 -3.34 -12.96
N PHE A 74 -1.78 -2.36 -13.16
CA PHE A 74 -0.45 -2.34 -12.55
C PHE A 74 -0.53 -2.44 -11.03
N LEU A 75 -1.29 -1.56 -10.37
CA LEU A 75 -1.43 -1.55 -8.91
C LEU A 75 -1.90 -2.92 -8.36
N ARG A 76 -2.84 -3.58 -9.04
CA ARG A 76 -3.36 -4.89 -8.61
C ARG A 76 -2.43 -6.06 -8.92
N GLY A 77 -1.65 -5.99 -10.01
CA GLY A 77 -0.70 -7.05 -10.41
C GLY A 77 0.69 -6.92 -9.78
N ALA A 78 1.04 -5.72 -9.29
CA ALA A 78 2.26 -5.41 -8.56
C ALA A 78 2.16 -5.75 -7.06
N ALA A 79 1.10 -6.45 -6.63
CA ALA A 79 0.95 -6.90 -5.24
C ALA A 79 2.16 -7.73 -4.82
N PHE A 80 3.07 -7.07 -4.11
CA PHE A 80 4.29 -7.62 -3.58
C PHE A 80 4.20 -7.53 -2.06
N ASP A 81 4.44 -8.66 -1.38
CA ASP A 81 4.48 -8.67 0.08
C ASP A 81 5.79 -8.10 0.58
N ALA A 82 5.95 -6.78 0.45
CA ALA A 82 7.04 -6.02 1.04
C ALA A 82 7.05 -6.11 2.59
N ARG A 83 6.02 -6.68 3.22
CA ARG A 83 6.00 -6.94 4.67
C ARG A 83 6.94 -8.08 5.05
N SER A 84 7.24 -9.02 4.14
CA SER A 84 8.09 -10.19 4.44
C SER A 84 9.60 -9.95 4.20
N GLN A 85 9.95 -8.96 3.37
CA GLN A 85 11.33 -8.54 3.05
C GLN A 85 11.83 -7.31 3.81
N ARG A 86 10.97 -6.63 4.60
CA ARG A 86 11.47 -5.63 5.54
C ARG A 86 12.30 -6.37 6.59
N TYR A 87 13.60 -6.46 6.35
CA TYR A 87 14.62 -6.82 7.31
C TYR A 87 14.44 -5.90 8.53
N LEU A 88 13.65 -6.34 9.50
CA LEU A 88 13.88 -5.95 10.88
C LEU A 88 15.08 -6.78 11.33
N PRO A 89 16.28 -6.19 11.53
CA PRO A 89 17.36 -6.95 12.13
C PRO A 89 16.88 -7.50 13.48
N GLY A 90 16.88 -8.83 13.64
CA GLY A 90 16.56 -9.49 14.91
C GLY A 90 15.22 -10.24 15.03
N LEU A 91 14.42 -10.39 13.95
CA LEU A 91 13.25 -11.28 14.00
C LEU A 91 13.61 -12.70 13.55
N ASP A 92 13.71 -13.66 14.49
CA ASP A 92 13.75 -15.09 14.18
C ASP A 92 12.38 -15.54 13.62
N LYS A 93 12.38 -16.11 12.43
CA LYS A 93 11.17 -16.59 11.71
C LYS A 93 10.72 -17.99 12.15
N ARG A 94 11.29 -18.55 13.23
CA ARG A 94 10.86 -19.83 13.83
C ARG A 94 9.75 -19.66 14.88
N ARG A 95 8.63 -19.06 14.48
CA ARG A 95 7.37 -19.18 15.23
C ARG A 95 6.15 -18.99 14.34
#